data_AF-A0A6C0EY16-F1
#
_entry.id   AF-A0A6C0EY16-F1
#
_cell.length_a   1.000
_cell.length_b   1.000
_cell.length_c   1.000
_cell.angle_alpha   90.00
_cell.angle_beta   90.00
_cell.angle_gamma   90.00
#
_symmetry.space_group_name_H-M   'P 1'
#
loop_
_entity.id
_entity.type
_entity.pdbx_description
1 polymer ?
#
loop_
_entity_poly.entity_id
_entity_poly.type
_entity_poly.pdbx_seq_one_letter_code
_entity_poly.pdbx_strand_id
1 'polypeptide(L)'
;MDEDREWDSRLAWKNLENIFTFFNRMVSLNINFTRMIDSLSFKTIKSLALKGSPDAFYELAKIYQSGDIHGIKEDHKKALHYFYQAANRGHQKALEALRDYLMMTMIGDFSIIRHFSKYMIELSEIANEYLQELKNKNDYAYLYLRIYAKKKEEDKREREREEEIERQSEL
;
A
#
# COMPACT_ATOMS: atom_id res chain seq x y z
N MET A 1 -67.94 -26.04 15.82
CA MET A 1 -66.91 -26.41 16.82
C MET A 1 -65.65 -25.77 16.31
N ASP A 2 -65.54 -24.48 16.56
CA ASP A 2 -64.43 -23.65 16.11
C ASP A 2 -63.36 -23.75 17.18
N GLU A 3 -62.31 -24.51 16.90
CA GLU A 3 -61.10 -24.47 17.72
C GLU A 3 -60.49 -23.09 17.52
N ASP A 4 -60.76 -22.22 18.49
CA ASP A 4 -60.04 -20.97 18.71
C ASP A 4 -58.53 -21.27 18.70
N ARG A 5 -57.88 -20.96 17.58
CA ARG A 5 -56.42 -20.93 17.48
C ARG A 5 -55.91 -19.78 18.35
N GLU A 6 -55.87 -20.00 19.66
CA GLU A 6 -55.24 -19.09 20.61
C GLU A 6 -53.80 -18.83 20.15
N TRP A 7 -53.50 -17.56 19.90
CA TRP A 7 -52.17 -17.11 19.55
C TRP A 7 -51.23 -17.33 20.74
N ASP A 8 -50.43 -18.41 20.71
CA ASP A 8 -49.38 -18.62 21.71
C ASP A 8 -48.14 -17.78 21.37
N SER A 9 -48.11 -16.58 21.94
CA SER A 9 -46.99 -15.65 21.87
C SER A 9 -45.65 -16.29 22.23
N ARG A 10 -45.62 -17.23 23.18
CA ARG A 10 -44.38 -17.88 23.65
C ARG A 10 -43.79 -18.79 22.57
N LEU A 11 -44.64 -19.50 21.83
CA LEU A 11 -44.22 -20.32 20.71
C LEU A 11 -43.69 -19.44 19.56
N ALA A 12 -44.33 -18.31 19.29
CA ALA A 12 -43.87 -17.33 18.30
C ALA A 12 -42.49 -16.74 18.66
N TRP A 13 -42.27 -16.35 19.93
CA TRP A 13 -40.98 -15.83 20.42
C TRP A 13 -39.86 -16.86 20.29
N LYS A 14 -40.11 -18.11 20.70
CA LYS A 14 -39.11 -19.19 20.58
C LYS A 14 -38.75 -19.50 19.12
N ASN A 15 -39.72 -19.42 18.21
CA ASN A 15 -39.45 -19.58 16.78
C ASN A 15 -38.60 -18.44 16.22
N LEU A 16 -38.84 -17.19 16.62
CA LEU A 16 -38.02 -16.05 16.23
C LEU A 16 -36.59 -16.15 16.78
N GLU A 17 -36.42 -16.59 18.03
CA GLU A 17 -35.09 -16.84 18.61
C GLU A 17 -34.34 -17.96 17.87
N ASN A 18 -35.03 -19.04 17.50
CA ASN A 18 -34.45 -20.14 16.71
C ASN A 18 -34.02 -19.66 15.31
N ILE A 19 -34.83 -18.84 14.65
CA ILE A 19 -34.50 -18.26 13.34
C ILE A 19 -33.30 -17.30 13.48
N PHE A 20 -33.29 -16.45 14.50
CA PHE A 20 -32.21 -15.50 14.77
C PHE A 20 -30.89 -16.21 15.08
N THR A 21 -30.91 -17.22 15.96
CA THR A 21 -29.72 -18.02 16.30
C THR A 21 -29.22 -18.82 15.10
N PHE A 22 -30.11 -19.40 14.30
CA PHE A 22 -29.75 -20.07 13.05
C PHE A 22 -29.11 -19.10 12.05
N PHE A 23 -29.71 -17.92 11.84
CA PHE A 23 -29.18 -16.88 10.96
C PHE A 23 -27.80 -16.40 11.42
N ASN A 24 -27.64 -16.10 12.71
CA ASN A 24 -26.34 -15.72 13.28
C ASN A 24 -25.27 -16.81 13.09
N ARG A 25 -25.65 -18.09 13.25
CA ARG A 25 -24.74 -19.22 13.00
C ARG A 25 -24.35 -19.30 11.53
N MET A 26 -25.29 -19.11 10.61
CA MET A 26 -25.02 -19.07 9.16
C MET A 26 -24.07 -17.93 8.79
N VAL A 27 -24.34 -16.72 9.30
CA VAL A 27 -23.46 -15.55 9.08
C VAL A 27 -22.07 -15.78 9.67
N SER A 28 -21.98 -16.33 10.89
CA SER A 28 -20.71 -16.64 11.54
C SER A 28 -19.89 -17.69 10.77
N LEU A 29 -20.54 -18.74 10.25
CA LEU A 29 -19.90 -19.74 9.41
C LEU A 29 -19.36 -19.13 8.10
N ASN A 30 -20.15 -18.27 7.45
CA ASN A 30 -19.71 -17.55 6.25
C ASN A 30 -18.50 -16.65 6.54
N ILE A 31 -18.54 -15.87 7.61
CA ILE A 31 -17.41 -15.00 8.00
C ILE A 31 -16.15 -15.82 8.29
N ASN A 32 -16.27 -16.94 9.02
CA ASN A 32 -15.13 -17.81 9.32
C ASN A 32 -14.56 -18.47 8.07
N PHE A 33 -15.42 -18.85 7.11
CA PHE A 33 -15.00 -19.39 5.83
C PHE A 33 -14.23 -18.36 4.99
N THR A 34 -14.73 -17.12 4.89
CA THR A 34 -14.01 -16.03 4.23
C THR A 34 -12.65 -15.77 4.88
N ARG A 35 -12.59 -15.67 6.21
CA ARG A 35 -11.32 -15.52 6.96
C ARG A 35 -10.31 -16.63 6.65
N MET A 36 -10.80 -17.86 6.54
CA MET A 36 -9.95 -19.01 6.22
C MET A 36 -9.34 -18.86 4.82
N ILE A 37 -10.15 -18.48 3.82
CA ILE A 37 -9.68 -18.24 2.45
C ILE A 37 -8.65 -17.10 2.42
N ASP A 38 -8.93 -15.98 3.07
CA ASP A 38 -8.02 -14.83 3.09
C ASP A 38 -6.65 -15.18 3.71
N SER A 39 -6.67 -15.93 4.81
CA SER A 39 -5.44 -16.38 5.49
C SER A 39 -4.60 -17.32 4.62
N LEU A 40 -5.25 -18.21 3.87
CA LEU A 40 -4.60 -19.15 2.97
C LEU A 40 -4.04 -18.42 1.73
N SER A 41 -4.83 -17.49 1.17
CA SER A 41 -4.42 -16.63 0.06
C SER A 41 -3.18 -15.83 0.43
N PHE A 42 -3.20 -15.15 1.58
CA PHE A 42 -2.06 -14.37 2.06
C PHE A 42 -0.80 -15.23 2.25
N LYS A 43 -0.94 -16.42 2.87
CA LYS A 43 0.19 -17.34 3.06
C LYS A 43 0.79 -17.80 1.72
N THR A 44 -0.07 -18.06 0.73
CA THR A 44 0.33 -18.50 -0.60
C THR A 44 1.06 -17.39 -1.36
N ILE A 45 0.51 -16.18 -1.37
CA ILE A 45 1.12 -15.00 -1.99
C ILE A 45 2.48 -14.71 -1.35
N LYS A 46 2.58 -14.77 -0.01
CA LYS A 46 3.85 -14.58 0.70
C LYS A 46 4.88 -15.64 0.32
N SER A 47 4.48 -16.90 0.17
CA SER A 47 5.35 -17.99 -0.28
C SER A 47 5.86 -17.75 -1.71
N LEU A 48 4.98 -17.30 -2.62
CA LEU A 48 5.37 -16.98 -4.00
C LEU A 48 6.29 -15.75 -4.08
N ALA A 49 6.06 -14.74 -3.23
CA ALA A 49 6.94 -13.58 -3.11
C ALA A 49 8.33 -14.01 -2.60
N LEU A 50 8.41 -14.92 -1.63
CA LEU A 50 9.70 -15.48 -1.18
C LEU A 50 10.44 -16.25 -2.28
N LYS A 51 9.70 -16.84 -3.23
CA LYS A 51 10.28 -17.47 -4.43
C LYS A 51 10.70 -16.45 -5.51
N GLY A 52 10.51 -15.15 -5.26
CA GLY A 52 10.93 -14.08 -6.17
C GLY A 52 9.93 -13.73 -7.26
N SER A 53 8.68 -14.21 -7.20
CA SER A 53 7.66 -13.90 -8.21
C SER A 53 7.29 -12.40 -8.19
N PRO A 54 7.47 -11.67 -9.29
CA PRO A 54 7.13 -10.25 -9.37
C PRO A 54 5.63 -9.99 -9.17
N ASP A 55 4.78 -10.87 -9.71
CA ASP A 55 3.32 -10.81 -9.53
C ASP A 55 2.92 -10.98 -8.06
N ALA A 56 3.58 -11.90 -7.35
CA ALA A 56 3.32 -12.12 -5.94
C ALA A 56 3.74 -10.93 -5.08
N PHE A 57 4.85 -10.27 -5.40
CA PHE A 57 5.24 -9.01 -4.75
C PHE A 57 4.20 -7.91 -4.99
N TYR A 58 3.65 -7.81 -6.20
CA TYR A 58 2.60 -6.85 -6.52
C TYR A 58 1.30 -7.10 -5.74
N GLU A 59 0.84 -8.34 -5.67
CA GLU A 59 -0.35 -8.68 -4.89
C GLU A 59 -0.13 -8.49 -3.38
N LEU A 60 1.06 -8.82 -2.87
CA LEU A 60 1.40 -8.56 -1.47
C LEU A 60 1.40 -7.05 -1.17
N ALA A 61 1.87 -6.23 -2.11
CA ALA A 61 1.84 -4.78 -1.97
C ALA A 61 0.40 -4.24 -1.88
N LYS A 62 -0.52 -4.73 -2.71
CA LYS A 62 -1.95 -4.36 -2.67
C LYS A 62 -2.62 -4.74 -1.35
N ILE A 63 -2.25 -5.89 -0.77
CA ILE A 63 -2.76 -6.33 0.54
C ILE A 63 -2.33 -5.33 1.63
N TYR A 64 -1.07 -4.90 1.64
CA TYR A 64 -0.60 -3.90 2.60
C TYR A 64 -1.10 -2.48 2.29
N GLN A 65 -1.44 -2.18 1.03
CA GLN A 65 -2.01 -0.90 0.63
C GLN A 65 -3.45 -0.74 1.13
N SER A 66 -4.26 -1.80 1.03
CA SER A 66 -5.68 -1.76 1.40
C SER A 66 -5.94 -2.14 2.86
N GLY A 67 -5.15 -3.08 3.40
CA GLY A 67 -5.47 -3.69 4.69
C GLY A 67 -6.76 -4.52 4.67
N ASP A 68 -7.23 -4.96 3.49
CA ASP A 68 -8.54 -5.63 3.33
C ASP A 68 -8.60 -7.02 3.98
N ILE A 69 -7.45 -7.63 4.26
CA ILE A 69 -7.36 -8.95 4.88
C ILE A 69 -7.43 -8.84 6.41
N HIS A 70 -8.34 -9.61 7.01
CA HIS A 70 -8.52 -9.62 8.46
C HIS A 70 -7.21 -9.86 9.23
N GLY A 71 -6.84 -8.92 10.10
CA GLY A 71 -5.62 -8.97 10.90
C GLY A 71 -4.40 -8.31 10.25
N ILE A 72 -4.50 -7.84 9.01
CA ILE A 72 -3.48 -7.03 8.34
C ILE A 72 -3.94 -5.58 8.36
N LYS A 73 -3.14 -4.71 8.96
CA LYS A 73 -3.38 -3.27 8.89
C LYS A 73 -2.75 -2.70 7.62
N GLU A 74 -3.39 -1.67 7.10
CA GLU A 74 -2.80 -0.80 6.09
C GLU A 74 -1.41 -0.34 6.54
N ASP A 75 -0.42 -0.59 5.68
CA ASP A 75 0.97 -0.23 5.89
C ASP A 75 1.56 0.20 4.55
N HIS A 76 1.39 1.49 4.29
CA HIS A 76 1.87 2.16 3.10
C HIS A 76 3.37 2.01 2.86
N LYS A 77 4.18 1.95 3.93
CA LYS A 77 5.62 1.77 3.80
C LYS A 77 5.95 0.38 3.30
N LYS A 78 5.26 -0.65 3.82
CA LYS A 78 5.39 -2.03 3.32
C LYS A 78 4.85 -2.15 1.89
N ALA A 79 3.71 -1.54 1.58
CA ALA A 79 3.15 -1.55 0.23
C ALA A 79 4.15 -1.00 -0.79
N LEU A 80 4.71 0.20 -0.54
CA LEU A 80 5.76 0.80 -1.35
C LEU A 80 6.98 -0.10 -1.53
N HIS A 81 7.44 -0.73 -0.44
CA HIS A 81 8.58 -1.64 -0.49
C HIS A 81 8.33 -2.84 -1.40
N TYR A 82 7.14 -3.47 -1.32
CA TYR A 82 6.80 -4.61 -2.16
C TYR A 82 6.50 -4.21 -3.60
N PHE A 83 5.89 -3.05 -3.85
CA PHE A 83 5.75 -2.50 -5.19
C PHE A 83 7.11 -2.27 -5.83
N TYR A 84 8.08 -1.72 -5.09
CA TYR A 84 9.46 -1.59 -5.55
C TYR A 84 10.11 -2.94 -5.87
N GLN A 85 9.96 -3.94 -5.00
CA GLN A 85 10.52 -5.27 -5.26
C GLN A 85 9.94 -5.96 -6.51
N ALA A 86 8.66 -5.72 -6.81
CA ALA A 86 8.03 -6.17 -8.05
C ALA A 86 8.55 -5.38 -9.26
N ALA A 87 8.61 -4.04 -9.15
CA ALA A 87 9.07 -3.15 -10.22
C ALA A 87 10.54 -3.41 -10.60
N ASN A 88 11.42 -3.63 -9.61
CA ASN A 88 12.83 -3.95 -9.82
C ASN A 88 13.04 -5.28 -10.56
N ARG A 89 12.02 -6.15 -10.58
CA ARG A 89 12.02 -7.40 -11.35
C ARG A 89 11.29 -7.28 -12.69
N GLY A 90 11.04 -6.05 -13.16
CA GLY A 90 10.40 -5.78 -14.45
C GLY A 90 8.87 -5.82 -14.45
N HIS A 91 8.22 -5.87 -13.28
CA HIS A 91 6.74 -5.88 -13.22
C HIS A 91 6.16 -4.48 -13.50
N GLN A 92 5.73 -4.25 -14.73
CA GLN A 92 5.29 -2.94 -15.22
C GLN A 92 4.13 -2.34 -14.43
N LYS A 93 3.09 -3.12 -14.09
CA LYS A 93 1.96 -2.62 -13.28
C LYS A 93 2.38 -2.21 -11.86
N ALA A 94 3.46 -2.80 -11.34
CA ALA A 94 3.97 -2.43 -10.03
C ALA A 94 4.75 -1.12 -10.09
N LEU A 95 5.49 -0.90 -11.18
CA LEU A 95 6.15 0.37 -11.46
C LEU A 95 5.15 1.52 -11.58
N GLU A 96 4.05 1.30 -12.32
CA GLU A 96 2.95 2.27 -12.44
C GLU A 96 2.30 2.55 -11.07
N ALA A 97 1.93 1.50 -10.33
CA ALA A 97 1.35 1.65 -9.00
C ALA A 97 2.28 2.37 -8.02
N LEU A 98 3.58 2.06 -8.06
CA LEU A 98 4.60 2.72 -7.24
C LEU A 98 4.71 4.21 -7.56
N ARG A 99 4.72 4.56 -8.85
CA ARG A 99 4.77 5.94 -9.32
C ARG A 99 3.53 6.71 -8.87
N ASP A 100 2.35 6.14 -9.10
CA ASP A 100 1.09 6.80 -8.77
C ASP A 100 0.95 6.99 -7.26
N TYR A 101 1.37 5.99 -6.48
CA TYR A 101 1.37 6.04 -5.03
C TYR A 101 2.33 7.10 -4.48
N LEU A 102 3.55 7.19 -5.02
CA LEU A 102 4.50 8.24 -4.66
C LEU A 102 3.95 9.62 -5.06
N MET A 103 3.34 9.76 -6.23
CA MET A 103 2.75 11.04 -6.68
C MET A 103 1.61 11.50 -5.76
N MET A 104 0.71 10.60 -5.38
CA MET A 104 -0.40 10.91 -4.46
C MET A 104 0.11 11.31 -3.06
N THR A 105 1.10 10.60 -2.52
CA THR A 105 1.62 10.87 -1.17
C THR A 105 2.47 12.15 -1.08
N MET A 106 3.13 12.55 -2.18
CA MET A 106 3.96 13.77 -2.25
C MET A 106 3.15 15.08 -2.17
N ILE A 107 1.84 15.02 -2.45
CA ILE A 107 0.95 16.19 -2.31
C ILE A 107 0.56 16.40 -0.83
N GLY A 108 0.79 15.42 0.06
CA GLY A 108 0.30 15.44 1.45
C GLY A 108 1.34 15.28 2.57
N ASP A 109 2.44 14.55 2.37
CA ASP A 109 3.44 14.30 3.43
C ASP A 109 4.89 14.21 2.90
N PHE A 110 5.69 15.20 3.28
CA PHE A 110 7.08 15.33 2.84
C PHE A 110 8.05 14.35 3.52
N SER A 111 7.64 13.71 4.62
CA SER A 111 8.46 12.75 5.37
C SER A 111 8.72 11.45 4.58
N ILE A 112 7.76 11.09 3.72
CA ILE A 112 7.81 9.92 2.84
C ILE A 112 8.86 10.15 1.74
N ILE A 113 8.93 11.34 1.15
CA ILE A 113 9.92 11.69 0.12
C ILE A 113 11.35 11.41 0.59
N ARG A 114 11.69 11.84 1.81
CA ARG A 114 13.03 11.64 2.37
C ARG A 114 13.34 10.15 2.50
N HIS A 115 12.37 9.36 2.98
CA HIS A 115 12.53 7.92 3.20
C HIS A 115 12.62 7.11 1.89
N PHE A 116 11.92 7.54 0.84
CA PHE A 116 11.84 6.81 -0.43
C PHE A 116 12.67 7.43 -1.57
N SER A 117 13.42 8.50 -1.30
CA SER A 117 14.34 9.15 -2.26
C SER A 117 15.32 8.17 -2.94
N LYS A 118 15.79 7.17 -2.20
CA LYS A 118 16.63 6.09 -2.74
C LYS A 118 15.92 5.27 -3.84
N TYR A 119 14.68 4.84 -3.57
CA TYR A 119 13.91 4.07 -4.54
C TYR A 119 13.61 4.89 -5.80
N MET A 120 13.39 6.21 -5.65
CA MET A 120 13.16 7.10 -6.79
C MET A 120 14.37 7.20 -7.72
N ILE A 121 15.59 7.25 -7.17
CA ILE A 121 16.83 7.28 -7.97
C ILE A 121 16.99 5.95 -8.71
N GLU A 122 16.89 4.82 -8.00
CA GLU A 122 17.04 3.48 -8.60
C GLU A 122 15.98 3.19 -9.67
N LEU A 123 14.73 3.63 -9.48
CA LEU A 123 13.68 3.51 -10.49
C LEU A 123 13.96 4.34 -11.74
N SER A 124 14.63 5.49 -11.62
CA SER A 124 15.02 6.30 -12.78
C SER A 124 16.13 5.65 -13.61
N GLU A 125 17.01 4.89 -12.95
CA GLU A 125 18.04 4.09 -13.61
C GLU A 125 17.42 2.88 -14.32
N ILE A 126 16.53 2.15 -13.63
CA ILE A 126 15.77 1.04 -14.21
C ILE A 126 14.92 1.53 -15.40
N ALA A 127 14.17 2.62 -15.24
CA ALA A 127 13.35 3.16 -16.31
C ALA A 127 14.17 3.59 -17.55
N ASN A 128 15.37 4.14 -17.35
CA ASN A 128 16.29 4.47 -18.45
C ASN A 128 16.81 3.24 -19.20
N GLU A 129 16.98 2.11 -18.52
CA GLU A 129 17.40 0.84 -19.14
C GLU A 129 16.24 0.19 -19.94
N TYR A 130 14.99 0.37 -19.50
CA TYR A 130 13.80 -0.15 -20.18
C TYR A 130 13.29 0.71 -21.36
N LEU A 131 13.75 1.95 -21.54
CA LEU A 131 13.11 2.92 -22.45
C LEU A 131 14.07 3.67 -23.38
N GLN A 132 14.61 2.99 -24.39
CA GLN A 132 15.16 3.67 -25.59
C GLN A 132 14.07 4.18 -26.57
N GLU A 133 12.78 3.87 -26.34
CA GLU A 133 11.70 4.18 -27.30
C GLU A 133 10.78 5.37 -26.94
N LEU A 134 10.81 5.91 -25.72
CA LEU A 134 9.92 7.03 -25.36
C LEU A 134 10.61 8.39 -25.49
N LYS A 135 10.79 8.81 -26.74
CA LYS A 135 11.31 10.14 -27.15
C LYS A 135 10.42 11.34 -26.74
N ASN A 136 9.41 11.17 -25.88
CA ASN A 136 8.57 12.24 -25.35
C ASN A 136 7.67 11.69 -24.22
N LYS A 137 7.65 12.37 -23.05
CA LYS A 137 6.55 12.41 -22.03
C LYS A 137 6.69 11.78 -20.63
N ASN A 138 7.80 11.19 -20.18
CA ASN A 138 7.92 10.80 -18.75
C ASN A 138 8.96 11.61 -17.97
N ASP A 139 8.97 12.92 -18.19
CA ASP A 139 9.80 13.89 -17.48
C ASP A 139 9.50 14.01 -15.98
N TYR A 140 8.43 13.41 -15.46
CA TYR A 140 7.96 13.72 -14.10
C TYR A 140 8.86 13.18 -12.99
N ALA A 141 9.36 11.94 -13.10
CA ALA A 141 10.32 11.40 -12.13
C ALA A 141 11.68 12.12 -12.21
N TYR A 142 12.12 12.44 -13.43
CA TYR A 142 13.36 13.17 -13.71
C TYR A 142 13.30 14.64 -13.22
N LEU A 143 12.22 15.35 -13.52
CA LEU A 143 11.95 16.71 -13.07
C LEU A 143 11.85 16.76 -11.54
N TYR A 144 11.20 15.76 -10.94
CA TYR A 144 11.06 15.64 -9.49
C TYR A 144 12.39 15.40 -8.77
N LEU A 145 13.22 14.46 -9.27
CA LEU A 145 14.58 14.22 -8.78
C LEU A 145 15.48 15.46 -8.93
N ARG A 146 15.34 16.20 -10.02
CA ARG A 146 16.09 17.43 -10.29
C ARG A 146 15.72 18.57 -9.35
N ILE A 147 14.43 18.76 -9.04
CA ILE A 147 13.96 19.75 -8.06
C ILE A 147 14.50 19.41 -6.66
N TYR A 148 14.46 18.13 -6.27
CA TYR A 148 14.93 17.68 -4.97
C TYR A 148 16.46 17.80 -4.80
N ALA A 149 17.22 17.44 -5.83
CA ALA A 149 18.69 17.61 -5.84
C ALA A 149 19.09 19.08 -5.70
N LYS A 150 18.42 19.98 -6.41
CA LYS A 150 18.68 21.42 -6.36
C LYS A 150 18.41 22.02 -4.97
N LYS A 151 17.33 21.60 -4.32
CA LYS A 151 16.99 22.05 -2.95
C LYS A 151 18.04 21.62 -1.92
N LYS A 152 18.56 20.39 -2.04
CA LYS A 152 19.63 19.89 -1.16
C LYS A 152 20.95 20.65 -1.33
N GLU A 153 21.27 21.09 -2.54
CA GLU A 153 22.43 21.95 -2.80
C GLU A 153 22.25 23.37 -2.24
N GLU A 154 21.05 23.95 -2.36
CA GLU A 154 20.71 25.24 -1.76
C GLU A 154 20.83 25.19 -0.22
N ASP A 155 20.24 24.18 0.42
CA ASP A 155 20.34 23.97 1.88
C ASP A 155 21.78 23.75 2.37
N LYS A 156 22.67 23.24 1.50
CA LYS A 156 24.12 23.09 1.83
C LYS A 156 24.85 24.42 1.70
N ARG A 157 24.60 25.17 0.62
CA ARG A 157 25.20 26.50 0.36
C ARG A 157 24.76 27.56 1.37
N GLU A 158 23.59 27.40 1.94
CA GLU A 158 23.08 28.30 2.98
C GLU A 158 23.80 28.04 4.31
N ARG A 159 23.91 26.76 4.71
CA ARG A 159 24.72 26.37 5.88
C ARG A 159 26.19 26.77 5.78
N GLU A 160 26.82 26.55 4.62
CA GLU A 160 28.21 26.96 4.39
C GLU A 160 28.38 28.49 4.47
N ARG A 161 27.35 29.27 4.09
CA ARG A 161 27.36 30.73 4.22
C ARG A 161 27.17 31.17 5.67
N GLU A 162 26.29 30.52 6.42
CA GLU A 162 26.10 30.79 7.85
C GLU A 162 27.37 30.47 8.64
N GLU A 163 28.01 29.32 8.39
CA GLU A 163 29.28 28.91 9.01
C GLU A 163 30.46 29.84 8.65
N GLU A 164 30.44 30.46 7.47
CA GLU A 164 31.44 31.46 7.06
C GLU A 164 31.18 32.82 7.73
N ILE A 165 29.92 33.25 7.82
CA ILE A 165 29.54 34.48 8.53
C ILE A 165 29.88 34.36 10.02
N GLU A 166 29.61 33.21 10.63
CA GLU A 166 29.93 32.93 12.03
C GLU A 166 31.46 32.96 12.27
N ARG A 167 32.24 32.28 11.42
CA ARG A 167 33.72 32.34 11.46
C ARG A 167 34.29 33.74 11.28
N GLN A 168 33.67 34.59 10.47
CA GLN A 168 34.10 35.98 10.30
C GLN A 168 33.63 36.90 11.42
N SER A 169 32.62 36.51 12.20
CA SER A 169 32.17 37.25 13.39
C SER A 169 32.97 36.93 14.67
N GLU A 170 33.69 35.81 14.67
CA GLU A 170 34.57 35.38 15.77
C GLU A 170 36.04 35.86 15.63
N LEU A 171 36.39 36.49 14.50
CA LEU A 171 37.69 37.12 14.21
C LEU A 171 37.69 38.62 14.54
#